data_AF-A0A6L7WKZ5-F1
#
_entry.id   AF-A0A6L7WKZ5-F1
#
_cell.length_a   1.000
_cell.length_b   1.000
_cell.length_c   1.000
_cell.angle_alpha   90.00
_cell.angle_beta   90.00
_cell.angle_gamma   90.00
#
_symmetry.space_group_name_H-M   'P 1'
#
loop_
_entity.id
_entity.type
_entity.pdbx_description
1 polymer ?
#
loop_
_entity_poly.entity_id
_entity_poly.type
_entity_poly.pdbx_seq_one_letter_code
_entity_poly.pdbx_strand_id
1 'polypeptide(L)'
;MRIIASSQARAVRALVERGRTPDPDVAGRVAEIVDDVRRRGDRAVLKYARAFDRLRGAVEIEVDEIRRGAQETPPAVRAAIRTAARHIRRVSAKQVPRGWRETVAPGVVVEQRVTPLV
;
A
#
# COMPACT_ATOMS: atom_id res chain seq x y z
N MET A 1 -25.19 20.58 -5.49
CA MET A 1 -24.40 19.99 -6.60
C MET A 1 -24.09 21.09 -7.61
N ARG A 2 -22.82 21.37 -7.92
CA ARG A 2 -22.44 22.39 -8.90
C ARG A 2 -22.16 21.72 -10.25
N ILE A 3 -22.90 22.08 -11.29
CA ILE A 3 -22.67 21.60 -12.65
C ILE A 3 -21.73 22.59 -13.34
N ILE A 4 -20.63 22.10 -13.91
CA ILE A 4 -19.66 22.89 -14.68
C ILE A 4 -19.70 22.38 -16.11
N ALA A 5 -19.82 23.28 -17.08
CA ALA A 5 -19.79 22.90 -18.48
C ALA A 5 -18.37 22.46 -18.87
N SER A 6 -18.23 21.38 -19.65
CA SER A 6 -16.93 20.88 -20.11
C SER A 6 -16.15 21.91 -20.93
N SER A 7 -16.85 22.88 -21.54
CA SER A 7 -16.28 24.03 -22.24
C SER A 7 -15.59 25.05 -21.31
N GLN A 8 -15.88 25.04 -20.01
CA GLN A 8 -15.27 25.93 -19.03
C GLN A 8 -13.91 25.37 -18.59
N ALA A 9 -12.94 25.36 -19.52
CA ALA A 9 -11.64 24.71 -19.37
C ALA A 9 -10.90 25.07 -18.07
N ARG A 10 -10.97 26.33 -17.61
CA ARG A 10 -10.38 26.78 -16.33
C ARG A 10 -11.05 26.13 -15.12
N ALA A 11 -12.38 26.06 -15.12
CA ALA A 11 -13.14 25.47 -14.02
C ALA A 11 -13.00 23.95 -13.99
N VAL A 12 -12.95 23.30 -15.16
CA VAL A 12 -12.63 21.87 -15.30
C VAL A 12 -11.21 21.60 -14.82
N ARG A 13 -10.22 22.40 -15.25
CA ARG A 13 -8.83 22.26 -14.83
C ARG A 13 -8.69 22.38 -13.31
N ALA A 14 -9.31 23.39 -12.69
CA ALA A 14 -9.29 23.55 -11.23
C ALA A 14 -9.94 22.40 -10.45
N LEU A 15 -10.89 21.66 -11.06
CA LEU A 15 -11.48 20.46 -10.45
C LEU A 15 -10.61 19.21 -10.61
N VAL A 16 -9.94 19.09 -11.75
CA VAL A 16 -9.09 17.93 -12.09
C VAL A 16 -7.72 18.05 -11.44
N GLU A 17 -7.17 19.26 -11.34
CA GLU A 17 -5.97 19.59 -10.59
C GLU A 17 -6.29 19.61 -9.08
N ARG A 18 -6.58 18.44 -8.52
CA ARG A 18 -6.61 18.26 -7.07
C ARG A 18 -5.21 18.52 -6.53
N GLY A 19 -5.04 19.66 -5.84
CA GLY A 19 -3.80 20.17 -5.27
C GLY A 19 -2.90 19.07 -4.71
N ARG A 20 -1.95 18.63 -5.53
CA ARG A 20 -1.03 17.53 -5.27
C ARG A 20 0.42 17.99 -5.28
N THR A 21 0.66 19.28 -5.05
CA THR A 21 2.02 19.73 -4.76
C THR A 21 2.34 19.25 -3.34
N PRO A 22 3.31 18.33 -3.16
CA PRO A 22 3.74 17.95 -1.83
C PRO A 22 4.22 19.20 -1.10
N ASP A 23 3.70 19.42 0.11
CA ASP A 23 4.16 20.51 0.96
C ASP A 23 5.66 20.30 1.26
N PRO A 24 6.55 21.23 0.87
CA PRO A 24 8.00 21.09 1.08
C PRO A 24 8.38 20.88 2.54
N ASP A 25 7.63 21.47 3.48
CA ASP A 25 7.90 21.32 4.91
C ASP A 25 7.56 19.90 5.39
N VAL A 26 6.48 19.32 4.86
CA VAL A 26 6.13 17.92 5.11
C VAL A 26 7.18 16.99 4.52
N ALA A 27 7.63 17.25 3.30
CA ALA A 27 8.68 16.47 2.66
C ALA A 27 9.98 16.50 3.48
N GLY A 28 10.38 17.68 3.99
CA GLY A 28 11.54 17.83 4.85
C GLY A 28 11.43 17.01 6.15
N ARG A 29 10.29 17.10 6.85
CA ARG A 29 10.04 16.32 8.07
C ARG A 29 10.05 14.81 7.82
N VAL A 30 9.47 14.36 6.71
CA VAL A 30 9.49 12.95 6.31
C VAL A 30 10.92 12.48 6.06
N ALA A 31 11.72 13.27 5.34
CA ALA A 31 13.12 12.95 5.07
C ALA A 31 13.92 12.79 6.36
N GLU A 32 13.74 13.70 7.33
CA GLU A 32 14.38 13.62 8.65
C GLU A 32 14.01 12.33 9.39
N ILE A 33 12.72 11.94 9.41
CA ILE A 33 12.24 10.71 10.07
C ILE A 33 12.85 9.46 9.41
N VAL A 34 12.83 9.40 8.08
CA VAL A 34 13.38 8.26 7.31
C VAL A 34 14.87 8.11 7.58
N ASP A 35 15.61 9.21 7.54
CA ASP A 35 17.03 9.23 7.84
C ASP A 35 17.34 8.84 9.28
N ASP A 36 16.47 9.23 10.21
CA ASP A 36 16.59 8.86 11.60
C ASP A 36 16.41 7.35 11.83
N VAL A 37 15.40 6.76 11.18
CA VAL A 37 15.16 5.31 11.20
C VAL A 37 16.30 4.57 10.52
N ARG A 38 16.82 5.06 9.39
CA ARG A 38 17.98 4.46 8.72
C ARG A 38 19.20 4.40 9.63
N ARG A 39 19.47 5.45 10.40
CA ARG A 39 20.64 5.52 11.29
C ARG A 39 20.46 4.77 12.61
N ARG A 40 19.23 4.76 13.17
CA ARG A 40 18.98 4.33 14.55
C ARG A 40 18.04 3.13 14.69
N GLY A 41 17.53 2.60 13.58
CA GLY A 41 16.66 1.42 13.54
C GLY A 41 15.44 1.55 14.47
N ASP A 42 15.12 0.45 15.16
CA ASP A 42 13.94 0.31 16.02
C ASP A 42 13.85 1.37 17.12
N ARG A 43 14.98 1.90 17.60
CA ARG A 43 14.97 2.98 18.60
C ARG A 43 14.27 4.23 18.06
N ALA A 44 14.51 4.58 16.79
CA ALA A 44 13.82 5.69 16.15
C ALA A 44 12.35 5.35 15.86
N VAL A 45 12.06 4.12 15.41
CA VAL A 45 10.68 3.66 15.20
C VAL A 45 9.86 3.80 16.49
N LEU A 46 10.36 3.27 17.60
CA LEU A 46 9.70 3.36 18.92
C LEU A 46 9.53 4.81 19.40
N LYS A 47 10.51 5.68 19.13
CA LYS A 47 10.40 7.12 19.44
C LYS A 47 9.19 7.73 18.71
N TYR A 48 9.06 7.49 17.40
CA TYR A 48 7.98 8.08 16.61
C TYR A 48 6.63 7.42 16.88
N ALA A 49 6.56 6.10 17.06
CA ALA A 49 5.33 5.40 17.43
C ALA A 49 4.77 5.89 18.78
N ARG A 50 5.64 6.15 19.76
CA ARG A 50 5.21 6.77 21.04
C ARG A 50 4.73 8.20 20.87
N ALA A 51 5.39 8.98 20.01
CA ALA A 51 5.07 10.38 19.80
C ALA A 51 3.75 10.58 19.02
N PHE A 52 3.55 9.82 17.94
CA PHE A 52 2.42 10.00 17.03
C PHE A 52 1.24 9.08 17.37
N ASP A 53 1.49 7.83 17.76
CA ASP A 53 0.44 6.84 17.99
C ASP A 53 0.17 6.59 19.49
N ARG A 54 0.96 7.22 20.37
CA ARG A 54 0.93 6.99 21.83
C ARG A 54 1.12 5.52 22.21
N LEU A 55 1.88 4.78 21.39
CA LEU A 55 2.12 3.36 21.58
C LEU A 55 2.65 3.08 23.00
N ARG A 56 2.06 2.08 23.65
CA ARG A 56 2.54 1.49 24.90
C ARG A 56 2.80 0.01 24.64
N GLY A 57 3.97 -0.48 25.04
CA GLY A 57 4.36 -1.88 24.86
C GLY A 57 5.15 -2.15 23.58
N ALA A 58 5.04 -3.39 23.09
CA ALA A 58 5.75 -3.88 21.91
C ALA A 58 5.11 -3.36 20.61
N VAL A 59 5.91 -3.32 19.54
CA VAL A 59 5.44 -2.97 18.19
C VAL A 59 4.85 -4.19 17.48
N GLU A 60 5.45 -5.35 17.71
CA GLU A 60 4.99 -6.61 17.13
C GLU A 60 3.79 -7.16 17.90
N ILE A 61 2.79 -7.64 17.18
CA ILE A 61 1.58 -8.24 17.76
C ILE A 61 1.76 -9.74 17.78
N GLU A 62 1.57 -10.34 18.95
CA GLU A 62 1.69 -11.79 19.15
C GLU A 62 0.60 -12.56 18.37
N VAL A 63 0.95 -13.77 17.90
CA VAL A 63 0.04 -14.62 17.12
C VAL A 63 -1.26 -14.91 17.88
N ASP A 64 -1.19 -15.07 19.19
CA ASP A 64 -2.37 -15.36 20.00
C ASP A 64 -3.29 -14.14 20.16
N GLU A 65 -2.75 -12.93 20.16
CA GLU A 65 -3.56 -11.71 20.10
C GLU A 65 -4.28 -11.59 18.76
N ILE A 66 -3.60 -11.90 17.66
CA ILE A 66 -4.22 -11.94 16.32
C ILE A 66 -5.38 -12.96 16.29
N ARG A 67 -5.15 -14.16 16.82
CA ARG A 67 -6.18 -15.22 16.89
C ARG A 67 -7.36 -14.80 17.75
N ARG A 68 -7.11 -14.20 18.91
CA ARG A 68 -8.14 -13.69 19.81
C ARG A 68 -8.98 -12.62 19.14
N GLY A 69 -8.37 -11.60 18.53
CA GLY A 69 -9.10 -10.56 17.80
C GLY A 69 -9.96 -11.14 16.67
N ALA A 70 -9.44 -12.15 15.95
CA ALA A 70 -10.19 -12.84 14.91
C ALA A 70 -11.37 -13.68 15.45
N GLN A 71 -11.31 -14.18 16.69
CA GLN A 71 -12.40 -14.89 17.36
C GLN A 71 -13.45 -13.93 17.91
N GLU A 72 -13.01 -12.82 18.51
CA GLU A 72 -13.87 -11.78 19.07
C GLU A 72 -14.63 -10.97 18.00
N THR A 73 -14.12 -10.95 16.77
CA THR A 73 -14.79 -10.26 15.66
C THR A 73 -16.19 -10.84 15.40
N PRO A 74 -17.24 -10.02 15.31
CA PRO A 74 -18.61 -10.50 15.07
C PRO A 74 -18.73 -11.44 13.87
N PRO A 75 -19.49 -12.54 13.96
CA PRO A 75 -19.55 -13.56 12.89
C PRO A 75 -19.93 -13.02 11.51
N ALA A 76 -20.85 -12.05 11.44
CA ALA A 76 -21.28 -11.41 10.20
C ALA A 76 -20.14 -10.62 9.54
N VAL A 77 -19.35 -9.89 10.32
CA VAL A 77 -18.18 -9.15 9.83
C VAL A 77 -17.11 -10.13 9.32
N ARG A 78 -16.83 -11.20 10.06
CA ARG A 78 -15.90 -12.25 9.60
C ARG A 78 -16.35 -12.87 8.28
N ALA A 79 -17.64 -13.13 8.11
CA ALA A 79 -18.18 -13.67 6.86
C ALA A 79 -18.05 -12.67 5.69
N ALA A 80 -18.29 -11.39 5.93
CA ALA A 80 -18.13 -10.32 4.94
C ALA A 80 -16.65 -10.19 4.50
N ILE A 81 -15.71 -10.14 5.45
CA ILE A 81 -14.26 -10.07 5.17
C ILE A 81 -13.82 -11.31 4.36
N ARG A 82 -14.26 -12.52 4.74
CA ARG A 82 -13.95 -13.75 3.98
C ARG A 82 -14.46 -13.69 2.55
N THR A 83 -15.66 -13.15 2.35
CA THR A 83 -16.23 -12.96 1.01
C THR A 83 -15.44 -11.97 0.18
N ALA A 84 -15.10 -10.81 0.75
CA ALA A 84 -14.26 -9.81 0.10
C ALA A 84 -12.89 -10.39 -0.28
N ALA A 85 -12.22 -11.08 0.65
CA ALA A 85 -10.92 -11.72 0.41
C ALA A 85 -10.98 -12.75 -0.74
N ARG A 86 -12.04 -13.56 -0.81
CA ARG A 86 -12.26 -14.49 -1.93
C ARG A 86 -12.39 -13.77 -3.27
N HIS A 87 -13.14 -12.68 -3.31
CA HIS A 87 -13.34 -11.91 -4.54
C HIS A 87 -12.04 -11.22 -5.00
N ILE A 88 -11.32 -10.58 -4.08
CA ILE A 88 -10.01 -9.96 -4.35
C ILE A 88 -9.04 -11.01 -4.88
N ARG A 89 -8.93 -12.18 -4.22
CA ARG A 89 -8.04 -13.26 -4.67
C ARG A 89 -8.42 -13.76 -6.06
N ARG A 90 -9.71 -13.96 -6.34
CA ARG A 90 -10.19 -14.44 -7.65
C ARG A 90 -9.79 -13.51 -8.78
N VAL A 91 -9.88 -12.19 -8.58
CA VAL A 91 -9.52 -11.20 -9.61
C VAL A 91 -8.00 -11.07 -9.70
N SER A 92 -7.30 -10.94 -8.57
CA SER A 92 -5.84 -10.78 -8.54
C SER A 92 -5.13 -11.99 -9.18
N ALA A 93 -5.62 -13.21 -8.97
CA ALA A 93 -5.07 -14.42 -9.58
C ALA A 93 -5.12 -14.41 -11.12
N LYS A 94 -6.10 -13.73 -11.72
CA LYS A 94 -6.18 -13.56 -13.18
C LYS A 94 -5.18 -12.54 -13.72
N GLN A 95 -4.67 -11.66 -12.87
CA GLN A 95 -3.72 -10.61 -13.24
C GLN A 95 -2.26 -11.03 -13.11
N VAL A 96 -1.99 -12.21 -12.52
CA VAL A 96 -0.63 -12.75 -12.42
C VAL A 96 -0.10 -12.98 -13.85
N PRO A 97 0.96 -12.24 -14.27
CA PRO A 97 1.50 -12.39 -15.60
C PRO A 97 2.12 -13.77 -15.77
N ARG A 98 1.92 -14.38 -16.94
CA ARG A 98 2.67 -15.59 -17.30
C ARG A 98 4.03 -15.18 -17.83
N GLY A 99 5.08 -15.80 -17.32
CA GLY A 99 6.38 -15.75 -17.99
C GLY A 99 6.27 -16.38 -19.39
N TRP A 100 7.17 -15.98 -20.28
CA TRP A 100 7.22 -16.49 -21.65
C TRP A 100 8.67 -16.61 -22.10
N ARG A 101 8.88 -17.39 -23.15
CA ARG A 101 10.18 -17.59 -23.78
C ARG A 101 9.99 -17.67 -25.28
N GLU A 102 10.88 -17.03 -26.04
CA GLU A 102 10.81 -16.94 -27.50
C GLU A 102 12.19 -17.13 -28.13
N THR A 103 12.27 -17.88 -29.24
CA THR A 103 13.49 -17.98 -30.05
C THR A 103 13.44 -16.93 -31.14
N VAL A 104 14.21 -15.86 -30.99
CA VAL A 104 14.15 -14.70 -31.91
C VAL A 104 15.05 -14.85 -33.14
N ALA A 105 16.03 -15.75 -33.08
CA ALA A 105 16.93 -16.13 -34.17
C ALA A 105 17.56 -17.50 -33.87
N PRO A 106 18.16 -18.20 -34.86
CA PRO A 106 18.89 -19.45 -34.60
C PRO A 106 19.91 -19.28 -33.47
N GLY A 107 19.74 -20.04 -32.38
CA GLY A 107 20.61 -19.99 -31.20
C GLY A 107 20.35 -18.84 -30.21
N VAL A 108 19.39 -17.95 -30.47
CA VAL A 108 19.08 -16.80 -29.60
C VAL A 108 17.68 -16.93 -29.00
N VAL A 109 17.62 -16.99 -27.67
CA VAL A 109 16.39 -17.13 -26.91
C VAL A 109 16.25 -15.97 -25.91
N VAL A 110 15.06 -15.36 -25.88
CA VAL A 110 14.69 -14.32 -24.92
C VAL A 110 13.62 -14.88 -23.97
N GLU A 111 13.74 -14.61 -22.67
CA GLU A 111 12.78 -15.03 -21.65
C GLU A 111 12.35 -13.86 -20.77
N GLN A 112 11.05 -13.78 -20.49
CA GLN A 112 10.52 -13.01 -19.38
C GLN A 112 10.22 -13.94 -18.20
N ARG A 113 10.99 -13.80 -17.12
CA ARG A 113 10.74 -14.51 -15.86
C ARG A 113 9.97 -13.61 -14.89
N VAL A 114 8.89 -14.14 -14.31
CA VAL A 114 8.07 -13.46 -13.30
C VAL A 114 8.36 -14.09 -11.95
N THR A 115 8.84 -13.30 -11.00
CA THR A 115 9.15 -13.75 -9.63
C THR A 115 8.51 -12.80 -8.60
N PRO A 116 8.16 -13.31 -7.40
CA PRO A 116 7.75 -12.43 -6.31
C PRO A 116 8.91 -11.50 -5.91
N LEU A 117 8.55 -10.34 -5.36
CA LEU A 117 9.50 -9.51 -4.63
C LEU A 117 9.88 -10.23 -3.33
N VAL A 118 11.16 -10.13 -2.96
CA VAL A 118 11.70 -10.66 -1.70
C VAL A 118 11.60 -9.65 -0.57
#